data_AF-A0A1J3GHX4-F1
#
_entry.id   AF-A0A1J3GHX4-F1
#
_cell.length_a   1.000
_cell.length_b   1.000
_cell.length_c   1.000
_cell.angle_alpha   90.00
_cell.angle_beta   90.00
_cell.angle_gamma   90.00
#
_symmetry.space_group_name_H-M   'P 1'
#
loop_
_entity.id
_entity.type
_entity.pdbx_description
1 polymer ?
#
loop_
_entity_poly.entity_id
_entity_poly.type
_entity_poly.pdbx_seq_one_letter_code
_entity_poly.pdbx_strand_id
1 'polypeptide(L)'
;IKINDYQKTRFVNRIVSSMFNTVSNKKIAVLGFAFKKDTGDTRETPAIDVCKGLLGDKARISIYDPQVTEEQIQRDLTMNK
;
A
#
# COMPACT_ATOMS: atom_id res chain seq x y z
N ILE A 1 -13.45 -12.50 -6.57
CA ILE A 1 -12.51 -12.31 -5.43
C ILE A 1 -11.10 -12.75 -5.82
N LYS A 2 -10.83 -14.04 -6.11
CA LYS A 2 -9.48 -14.56 -6.47
C LYS A 2 -8.67 -13.73 -7.48
N ILE A 3 -9.30 -13.22 -8.56
CA ILE A 3 -8.58 -12.45 -9.59
C ILE A 3 -8.13 -11.08 -9.10
N ASN A 4 -8.90 -10.43 -8.22
CA ASN A 4 -8.56 -9.11 -7.69
C ASN A 4 -7.36 -9.22 -6.75
N ASP A 5 -7.38 -10.20 -5.86
CA ASP A 5 -6.28 -10.48 -4.93
C ASP A 5 -5.01 -10.86 -5.70
N TYR A 6 -5.14 -11.65 -6.77
CA TYR A 6 -4.03 -11.95 -7.66
C TYR A 6 -3.41 -10.69 -8.28
N GLN A 7 -4.22 -9.73 -8.74
CA GLN A 7 -3.68 -8.48 -9.31
C GLN A 7 -2.89 -7.68 -8.27
N LYS A 8 -3.39 -7.58 -7.03
CA LYS A 8 -2.70 -6.90 -5.93
C LYS A 8 -1.35 -7.56 -5.62
N THR A 9 -1.33 -8.88 -5.44
CA THR A 9 -0.09 -9.63 -5.17
C THR A 9 0.90 -9.56 -6.33
N ARG A 10 0.42 -9.67 -7.58
CA ARG A 10 1.25 -9.54 -8.78
C ARG A 10 1.93 -8.16 -8.83
N PHE A 11 1.23 -7.10 -8.45
CA PHE A 11 1.78 -5.75 -8.42
C PHE A 11 2.89 -5.62 -7.36
N VAL A 12 2.65 -6.12 -6.14
CA VAL A 12 3.68 -6.12 -5.08
C VAL A 12 4.93 -6.90 -5.51
N ASN A 13 4.75 -8.10 -6.06
CA ASN A 13 5.87 -8.93 -6.53
C ASN A 13 6.69 -8.25 -7.63
N ARG A 14 6.04 -7.49 -8.51
CA ARG A 14 6.72 -6.71 -9.56
C ARG A 14 7.58 -5.59 -8.96
N ILE A 15 7.11 -4.93 -7.90
CA ILE A 15 7.90 -3.91 -7.20
C ILE A 15 9.15 -4.56 -6.60
N VAL A 16 8.99 -5.67 -5.88
CA VAL A 16 10.10 -6.39 -5.23
C VAL A 16 11.13 -6.88 -6.26
N SER A 17 10.67 -7.49 -7.36
CA SER A 17 11.58 -7.98 -8.41
C SER A 17 12.35 -6.86 -9.11
N SER A 18 11.71 -5.70 -9.29
CA SER A 18 12.36 -4.51 -9.86
C SER A 18 13.40 -3.88 -8.92
N MET A 19 13.38 -4.24 -7.62
CA MET A 19 14.24 -3.68 -6.58
C MET A 19 15.32 -4.66 -6.10
N PHE A 20 15.83 -5.52 -6.99
CA PHE A 20 16.84 -6.55 -6.70
C PHE A 20 16.34 -7.63 -5.71
N ASN A 21 15.07 -7.99 -5.81
CA ASN A 21 14.41 -9.01 -4.97
C ASN A 21 14.40 -8.71 -3.46
N THR A 22 14.62 -7.45 -3.07
CA THR A 22 14.47 -7.00 -1.68
C THR A 22 14.07 -5.54 -1.59
N VAL A 23 13.13 -5.23 -0.69
CA VAL A 23 12.73 -3.86 -0.37
C VAL A 23 13.12 -3.46 1.06
N SER A 24 13.85 -4.34 1.76
CA SER A 24 14.26 -4.09 3.14
C SER A 24 15.09 -2.81 3.25
N ASN A 25 14.73 -1.95 4.20
CA ASN A 25 15.32 -0.64 4.47
C ASN A 25 15.27 0.38 3.31
N LYS A 26 14.69 0.04 2.15
CA LYS A 26 14.48 1.00 1.07
C LYS A 26 13.34 1.95 1.43
N LYS A 27 13.50 3.23 1.09
CA LYS A 27 12.43 4.22 1.23
C LYS A 27 11.56 4.22 -0.04
N ILE A 28 10.26 3.98 0.11
CA ILE A 28 9.29 3.90 -0.98
C ILE A 28 8.22 4.96 -0.76
N ALA A 29 8.00 5.81 -1.77
CA ALA A 29 6.89 6.76 -1.77
C ALA A 29 5.63 6.09 -2.33
N VAL A 30 4.50 6.28 -1.67
CA VAL A 30 3.17 5.84 -2.12
C VAL A 30 2.32 7.09 -2.35
N LEU A 31 1.90 7.30 -3.59
CA LEU A 31 1.11 8.45 -4.00
C LEU A 31 -0.32 7.97 -4.29
N GLY A 32 -1.25 8.37 -3.42
CA GLY A 32 -2.62 7.89 -3.40
C GLY A 32 -2.83 6.75 -2.40
N PHE A 33 -3.89 6.89 -1.61
CA PHE A 33 -4.31 5.92 -0.59
C PHE A 33 -5.81 5.64 -0.67
N ALA A 34 -6.63 6.62 -1.08
CA ALA A 34 -8.05 6.41 -1.34
C ALA A 34 -8.30 5.35 -2.42
N PHE A 35 -9.48 4.73 -2.39
CA PHE A 35 -9.80 3.67 -3.36
C PHE A 35 -9.96 4.18 -4.81
N LYS A 36 -10.24 5.48 -4.97
CA LYS A 36 -10.34 6.19 -6.25
C LYS A 36 -10.07 7.69 -6.04
N LYS A 37 -9.97 8.44 -7.14
CA LYS A 37 -9.81 9.90 -7.10
C LYS A 37 -11.00 10.62 -6.46
N ASP A 38 -10.75 11.84 -5.95
CA ASP A 38 -11.75 12.79 -5.46
C ASP A 38 -12.59 12.29 -4.28
N THR A 39 -12.03 11.41 -3.44
CA THR A 39 -12.68 10.92 -2.21
C THR A 39 -11.64 10.56 -1.16
N GLY A 40 -11.99 10.69 0.12
CA GLY A 40 -11.20 10.20 1.26
C GLY A 40 -11.56 8.78 1.70
N ASP A 41 -12.41 8.07 0.95
CA ASP A 41 -12.82 6.71 1.30
C ASP A 41 -11.67 5.72 1.05
N THR A 42 -11.25 5.04 2.11
CA THR A 42 -10.16 4.07 2.11
C THR A 42 -10.65 2.62 2.15
N ARG A 43 -11.98 2.40 2.21
CA ARG A 43 -12.53 1.04 2.28
C ARG A 43 -12.19 0.27 1.02
N GLU A 44 -11.70 -0.96 1.22
CA GLU A 44 -11.31 -1.87 0.14
C GLU A 44 -10.23 -1.32 -0.82
N THR A 45 -9.52 -0.25 -0.45
CA THR A 45 -8.42 0.28 -1.27
C THR A 45 -7.30 -0.76 -1.42
N PRO A 46 -6.76 -0.97 -2.63
CA PRO A 46 -5.59 -1.83 -2.82
C PRO A 46 -4.34 -1.26 -2.15
N ALA A 47 -4.30 0.04 -1.83
CA ALA A 47 -3.15 0.69 -1.20
C ALA A 47 -2.82 0.08 0.17
N ILE A 48 -3.83 -0.36 0.94
CA ILE A 48 -3.62 -1.01 2.24
C ILE A 48 -2.85 -2.32 2.06
N ASP A 49 -3.28 -3.19 1.14
CA ASP A 49 -2.65 -4.49 0.90
C ASP A 49 -1.20 -4.33 0.40
N VAL A 50 -0.99 -3.37 -0.51
CA VAL A 50 0.36 -3.04 -1.02
C VAL A 50 1.26 -2.52 0.09
N CYS A 51 0.79 -1.55 0.90
CA CYS A 51 1.57 -0.99 1.99
C CYS A 51 1.90 -2.05 3.05
N LYS A 52 0.95 -2.90 3.42
CA LYS A 52 1.18 -4.00 4.37
C LYS A 52 2.21 -4.99 3.86
N GLY A 53 2.17 -5.35 2.58
CA GLY A 53 3.20 -6.21 1.96
C GLY A 53 4.59 -5.59 2.04
N LEU A 54 4.74 -4.33 1.64
CA LEU A 54 6.02 -3.61 1.69
C LEU A 54 6.54 -3.45 3.13
N LEU A 55 5.66 -3.16 4.09
CA LEU A 55 6.01 -3.08 5.52
C LEU A 55 6.45 -4.44 6.08
N GLY A 56 5.75 -5.52 5.70
CA GLY A 56 6.14 -6.89 6.05
C GLY A 56 7.55 -7.24 5.58
N ASP A 57 7.93 -6.75 4.39
CA ASP A 57 9.28 -6.89 3.83
C ASP A 57 10.29 -5.85 4.38
N LYS A 58 9.94 -5.14 5.46
CA LYS A 58 10.77 -4.14 6.15
C LYS A 58 11.13 -2.93 5.28
N ALA A 59 10.29 -2.56 4.32
CA ALA A 59 10.44 -1.30 3.61
C ALA A 59 10.07 -0.11 4.51
N ARG A 60 10.62 1.06 4.21
CA ARG A 60 10.23 2.33 4.84
C ARG A 60 9.28 3.06 3.90
N ILE A 61 8.03 3.22 4.28
CA ILE A 61 7.03 3.87 3.42
C ILE A 61 6.83 5.35 3.77
N SER A 62 6.55 6.17 2.77
CA SER A 62 6.05 7.55 2.94
C SER A 62 4.84 7.72 2.04
N ILE A 63 3.69 7.98 2.64
CA ILE A 63 2.40 8.00 1.93
C ILE A 63 1.93 9.44 1.82
N TYR A 64 1.38 9.80 0.67
CA TYR A 64 0.68 11.07 0.47
C TYR A 64 -0.62 10.84 -0.30
N ASP A 65 -1.72 11.37 0.20
CA ASP A 65 -3.00 11.46 -0.48
C ASP A 65 -3.64 12.81 -0.14
N PRO A 66 -4.18 13.57 -1.13
CA PRO A 66 -4.75 14.89 -0.87
C PRO A 66 -6.12 14.85 -0.16
N GLN A 67 -6.80 13.70 -0.09
CA GLN A 67 -8.15 13.53 0.44
C GLN A 67 -8.21 12.64 1.69
N VAL A 68 -7.13 11.95 2.05
CA VAL A 68 -7.07 11.06 3.23
C VAL A 68 -6.13 11.63 4.27
N THR A 69 -6.59 11.73 5.53
CA THR A 69 -5.76 12.24 6.62
C THR A 69 -4.72 11.23 7.09
N GLU A 70 -3.65 11.70 7.71
CA GLU A 70 -2.60 10.85 8.25
C GLU A 70 -3.14 9.87 9.31
N GLU A 71 -4.06 10.32 10.17
CA GLU A 71 -4.65 9.49 11.21
C GLU A 71 -5.45 8.32 10.62
N GLN A 72 -6.18 8.56 9.53
CA GLN A 72 -6.93 7.52 8.84
C GLN A 72 -6.00 6.49 8.19
N ILE A 73 -4.92 6.95 7.54
CA ILE A 73 -3.88 6.08 6.96
C ILE A 73 -3.25 5.20 8.04
N GLN A 74 -2.82 5.79 9.17
CA GLN A 74 -2.20 5.05 10.27
C GLN A 74 -3.17 4.02 10.87
N ARG A 75 -4.44 4.39 11.06
CA ARG A 75 -5.48 3.48 11.54
C ARG A 75 -5.67 2.28 10.61
N ASP A 76 -5.82 2.51 9.31
CA ASP A 76 -6.06 1.43 8.34
C ASP A 76 -4.87 0.47 8.19
N LEU A 77 -3.64 0.96 8.39
CA LEU A 77 -2.43 0.13 8.35
C LEU A 77 -2.21 -0.67 9.63
N THR A 78 -2.63 -0.16 10.79
CA THR A 78 -2.44 -0.82 12.09
C THR A 78 -3.57 -1.79 12.45
N MET A 79 -4.76 -1.64 11.89
CA MET A 79 -5.85 -2.58 12.08
C MET A 79 -5.57 -3.90 11.36
N ASN A 80 -5.58 -5.02 12.09
CA ASN A 80 -5.67 -6.35 11.49
C ASN A 80 -7.11 -6.53 10.99
N LYS A 81 -7.26 -6.81 9.68
CA LYS A 81 -8.53 -7.25 9.12
C LYS A 81 -8.78 -8.69 9.54
#